data_AF-A0A1N6H1A6-F1
#
_entry.id   AF-A0A1N6H1A6-F1
#
_cell.length_a   1.000
_cell.length_b   1.000
_cell.length_c   1.000
_cell.angle_alpha   90.00
_cell.angle_beta   90.00
_cell.angle_gamma   90.00
#
_symmetry.space_group_name_H-M   'P 1'
#
loop_
_entity.id
_entity.type
_entity.pdbx_description
1 polymer ?
#
loop_
_entity_poly.entity_id
_entity_poly.type
_entity_poly.pdbx_seq_one_letter_code
_entity_poly.pdbx_strand_id
1 'polypeptide(L)'
;MRHLLGVGLALLVCCPFSARGDEPAPVPLANGVRGLVTLAPSKVEMDGRLREWSQAFCTPLSYNHKAVENRAAQFFYMWDDEALYIGLRCLDKMQANPAPLSATYNGDAVEFYLDTRPGAALRGKEWTPGAIHFYYSPFEGAEVKPRWVMRDRIATSDTVLKGVEIAASSDADGYECEFKLPWANFPEFSPKLGAVLALDAELCSGDGKLRVDRTFAYGSPLSVQQPASQGKVELVKAFDPDYLSVVGPASFPFWVDTPWVQPERAQVQAVVAIPPAFTEIVGQVEIRIHDTEGKVVKTIPAEIEAFGPKDSSFVRAIARWSIDDFAPNTYFATARIAARTDKTLTTVAPRMVAEAIVQGR
;
A
#
# COMPACT_ATOMS: atom_id res chain seq x y z
N MET A 1 -19.07 -49.69 25.10
CA MET A 1 -18.93 -48.76 23.95
C MET A 1 -18.69 -47.36 24.49
N ARG A 2 -17.45 -46.88 24.44
CA ARG A 2 -17.07 -45.50 24.78
C ARG A 2 -16.43 -44.91 23.54
N HIS A 3 -17.07 -43.90 22.94
CA HIS A 3 -16.46 -43.11 21.88
C HIS A 3 -15.72 -41.92 22.51
N LEU A 4 -14.40 -41.93 22.33
CA LEU A 4 -13.53 -40.77 22.51
C LEU A 4 -13.56 -39.96 21.20
N LEU A 5 -14.07 -38.73 21.25
CA LEU A 5 -13.88 -37.73 20.21
C LEU A 5 -12.55 -37.03 20.47
N GLY A 6 -11.56 -37.30 19.61
CA GLY A 6 -10.28 -36.61 19.60
C GLY A 6 -10.45 -35.23 18.96
N VAL A 7 -10.12 -34.19 19.74
CA VAL A 7 -9.95 -32.83 19.24
C VAL A 7 -8.56 -32.76 18.60
N GLY A 8 -8.52 -32.56 17.28
CA GLY A 8 -7.29 -32.29 16.55
C GLY A 8 -6.79 -30.89 16.88
N LEU A 9 -5.70 -30.81 17.62
CA LEU A 9 -4.97 -29.59 17.89
C LEU A 9 -4.18 -29.21 16.63
N ALA A 10 -4.66 -28.22 15.87
CA ALA A 10 -3.89 -27.62 14.80
C ALA A 10 -2.76 -26.79 15.43
N LEU A 11 -1.50 -27.26 15.29
CA LEU A 11 -0.33 -26.44 15.58
C LEU A 11 -0.27 -25.31 14.55
N LEU A 12 -0.66 -24.11 14.97
CA LEU A 12 -0.24 -22.88 14.31
C LEU A 12 1.26 -22.72 14.60
N VAL A 13 2.10 -22.89 13.59
CA VAL A 13 3.51 -22.48 13.67
C VAL A 13 3.50 -20.95 13.56
N CYS A 14 3.25 -20.28 14.67
CA CYS A 14 3.75 -18.93 14.85
C CYS A 14 5.27 -19.09 14.88
N CYS A 15 5.98 -18.71 13.82
CA CYS A 15 7.40 -18.41 13.97
C CYS A 15 7.46 -17.18 14.87
N PRO A 16 7.83 -17.28 16.16
CA PRO A 16 8.13 -16.08 16.90
C PRO A 16 9.28 -15.39 16.16
N PHE A 17 9.21 -14.07 16.04
CA PHE A 17 10.38 -13.24 15.79
C PHE A 17 11.42 -13.61 16.85
N SER A 18 12.27 -14.60 16.55
CA SER A 18 13.29 -15.07 17.48
C SER A 18 14.28 -13.93 17.66
N ALA A 19 14.68 -13.71 18.92
CA ALA A 19 15.74 -12.78 19.25
C ALA A 19 16.95 -13.08 18.35
N ARG A 20 17.28 -12.11 17.49
CA ARG A 20 18.33 -12.14 16.46
C ARG A 20 19.71 -12.28 17.09
N GLY A 21 20.09 -13.50 17.47
CA GLY A 21 21.40 -13.77 18.07
C GLY A 21 22.56 -13.63 17.09
N ASP A 22 22.37 -13.91 15.80
CA ASP A 22 23.47 -14.04 14.83
C ASP A 22 23.15 -13.50 13.41
N GLU A 23 22.01 -12.82 13.20
CA GLU A 23 21.76 -12.19 11.90
C GLU A 23 22.58 -10.91 11.74
N PRO A 24 23.29 -10.72 10.62
CA PRO A 24 24.01 -9.48 10.36
C PRO A 24 23.04 -8.30 10.41
N ALA A 25 23.51 -7.17 10.94
CA ALA A 25 22.72 -5.95 11.02
C ALA A 25 22.14 -5.59 9.63
N PRO A 26 20.90 -5.04 9.58
CA PRO A 26 20.30 -4.65 8.32
C PRO A 26 21.20 -3.68 7.55
N VAL A 27 21.32 -3.90 6.24
CA VAL A 27 22.09 -3.01 5.36
C VAL A 27 21.34 -1.68 5.29
N PRO A 28 22.02 -0.53 5.49
CA PRO A 28 21.37 0.77 5.37
C PRO A 28 20.72 0.96 3.99
N LEU A 29 19.47 1.41 3.97
CA LEU A 29 18.75 1.72 2.73
C LEU A 29 19.38 2.91 2.00
N ALA A 30 19.25 2.91 0.68
CA ALA A 30 19.71 3.99 -0.17
C ALA A 30 18.97 5.31 0.10
N ASN A 31 19.66 6.43 -0.16
CA ASN A 31 19.14 7.76 0.09
C ASN A 31 17.83 8.05 -0.68
N GLY A 32 16.82 8.47 0.07
CA GLY A 32 15.51 8.89 -0.46
C GLY A 32 14.59 7.74 -0.87
N VAL A 33 14.94 6.49 -0.51
CA VAL A 33 14.01 5.35 -0.55
C VAL A 33 12.80 5.64 0.33
N ARG A 34 11.62 5.25 -0.15
CA ARG A 34 10.33 5.46 0.52
C ARG A 34 9.55 4.16 0.73
N GLY A 35 9.96 3.09 0.08
CA GLY A 35 9.33 1.78 0.18
C GLY A 35 10.30 0.67 -0.17
N LEU A 36 9.85 -0.56 -0.02
CA LEU A 36 10.68 -1.75 -0.23
C LEU A 36 9.98 -2.68 -1.20
N VAL A 37 10.76 -3.52 -1.86
CA VAL A 37 10.29 -4.70 -2.57
C VAL A 37 11.04 -5.87 -1.95
N THR A 38 10.35 -6.74 -1.25
CA THR A 38 10.98 -7.85 -0.49
C THR A 38 11.19 -9.07 -1.37
N LEU A 39 12.27 -9.82 -1.15
CA LEU A 39 12.50 -11.05 -1.90
C LEU A 39 11.36 -12.03 -1.61
N ALA A 40 10.82 -12.66 -2.65
CA ALA A 40 9.81 -13.68 -2.51
C ALA A 40 10.43 -14.88 -1.76
N PRO A 41 9.81 -15.38 -0.67
CA PRO A 41 10.38 -16.47 0.13
C PRO A 41 10.35 -17.81 -0.60
N SER A 42 9.48 -17.92 -1.59
CA SER A 42 9.32 -19.05 -2.51
C SER A 42 8.91 -18.50 -3.88
N LYS A 43 8.84 -19.39 -4.89
CA LYS A 43 8.24 -19.05 -6.17
C LYS A 43 6.81 -18.54 -5.93
N VAL A 44 6.47 -17.39 -6.50
CA VAL A 44 5.13 -16.81 -6.41
C VAL A 44 4.19 -17.56 -7.37
N GLU A 45 3.11 -18.11 -6.83
CA GLU A 45 2.05 -18.72 -7.62
C GLU A 45 1.01 -17.66 -8.01
N MET A 46 0.88 -17.38 -9.32
CA MET A 46 -0.11 -16.43 -9.84
C MET A 46 -1.52 -17.07 -9.87
N ASP A 47 -2.17 -17.18 -8.71
CA ASP A 47 -3.48 -17.82 -8.54
C ASP A 47 -4.60 -16.82 -8.14
N GLY A 48 -4.24 -15.55 -8.00
CA GLY A 48 -5.13 -14.47 -7.61
C GLY A 48 -5.38 -14.40 -6.11
N ARG A 49 -4.53 -15.05 -5.29
CA ARG A 49 -4.67 -15.10 -3.83
C ARG A 49 -3.36 -14.73 -3.13
N LEU A 50 -3.45 -13.90 -2.10
CA LEU A 50 -2.27 -13.33 -1.45
C LEU A 50 -1.69 -14.18 -0.30
N ARG A 51 -1.76 -15.51 -0.41
CA ARG A 51 -1.35 -16.42 0.69
C ARG A 51 0.15 -16.35 1.00
N GLU A 52 0.96 -16.15 -0.03
CA GLU A 52 2.43 -16.16 0.05
C GLU A 52 3.03 -14.79 0.44
N TRP A 53 2.18 -13.77 0.56
CA TRP A 53 2.57 -12.37 0.68
C TRP A 53 2.72 -11.88 2.13
N SER A 54 2.66 -12.77 3.11
CA SER A 54 2.67 -12.43 4.54
C SER A 54 3.93 -11.66 4.99
N GLN A 55 5.05 -11.83 4.28
CA GLN A 55 6.32 -11.15 4.53
C GLN A 55 6.57 -9.93 3.64
N ALA A 56 5.64 -9.63 2.73
CA ALA A 56 5.81 -8.55 1.77
C ALA A 56 5.74 -7.17 2.43
N PHE A 57 6.54 -6.23 1.93
CA PHE A 57 6.33 -4.82 2.24
C PHE A 57 4.94 -4.39 1.77
N CYS A 58 4.21 -3.66 2.61
CA CYS A 58 2.82 -3.28 2.36
C CYS A 58 2.64 -1.76 2.45
N THR A 59 1.88 -1.19 1.51
CA THR A 59 1.37 0.18 1.58
C THR A 59 -0.16 0.17 1.65
N PRO A 60 -0.76 0.37 2.83
CA PRO A 60 -2.20 0.53 3.00
C PRO A 60 -2.73 1.80 2.32
N LEU A 61 -3.99 1.79 1.88
CA LEU A 61 -4.65 2.95 1.25
C LEU A 61 -6.09 3.12 1.73
N SER A 62 -6.52 4.38 1.89
CA SER A 62 -7.92 4.77 2.11
C SER A 62 -8.58 4.24 3.39
N TYR A 63 -7.81 4.07 4.48
CA TYR A 63 -8.34 3.53 5.76
C TYR A 63 -9.19 4.55 6.53
N ASN A 64 -9.14 5.84 6.16
CA ASN A 64 -10.00 6.90 6.67
C ASN A 64 -11.18 7.22 5.72
N HIS A 65 -11.35 6.49 4.60
CA HIS A 65 -12.38 6.82 3.63
C HIS A 65 -13.79 6.55 4.21
N LYS A 66 -14.76 7.40 3.85
CA LYS A 66 -16.15 7.32 4.36
C LYS A 66 -16.90 6.03 3.98
N ALA A 67 -16.52 5.42 2.86
CA ALA A 67 -16.97 4.13 2.37
C ALA A 67 -15.80 3.15 2.43
N VAL A 68 -15.27 2.95 3.65
CA VAL A 68 -14.05 2.17 3.90
C VAL A 68 -14.18 0.73 3.39
N GLU A 69 -15.38 0.18 3.50
CA GLU A 69 -15.78 -1.15 3.01
C GLU A 69 -15.80 -1.28 1.48
N ASN A 70 -15.61 -0.18 0.75
CA ASN A 70 -15.47 -0.18 -0.71
C ASN A 70 -14.20 0.52 -1.20
N ARG A 71 -13.25 0.87 -0.32
CA ARG A 71 -12.06 1.65 -0.70
C ARG A 71 -10.77 1.20 -0.05
N ALA A 72 -10.83 0.62 1.14
CA ALA A 72 -9.62 0.25 1.85
C ALA A 72 -8.87 -0.82 1.05
N ALA A 73 -7.58 -0.57 0.83
CA ALA A 73 -6.75 -1.47 0.04
C ALA A 73 -5.35 -1.62 0.63
N GLN A 74 -4.64 -2.63 0.17
CA GLN A 74 -3.27 -2.95 0.54
C GLN A 74 -2.52 -3.35 -0.73
N PHE A 75 -1.48 -2.59 -1.09
CA PHE A 75 -0.51 -3.05 -2.08
C PHE A 75 0.65 -3.75 -1.40
N PHE A 76 1.08 -4.87 -1.99
CA PHE A 76 2.21 -5.67 -1.55
C PHE A 76 3.25 -5.76 -2.66
N TYR A 77 4.53 -5.78 -2.29
CA TYR A 77 5.63 -5.69 -3.25
C TYR A 77 6.65 -6.80 -3.00
N MET A 78 6.81 -7.71 -3.97
CA MET A 78 7.83 -8.74 -3.93
C MET A 78 8.67 -8.77 -5.20
N TRP A 79 9.85 -9.36 -5.12
CA TRP A 79 10.71 -9.61 -6.28
C TRP A 79 11.42 -10.96 -6.15
N ASP A 80 11.87 -11.49 -7.27
CA ASP A 80 12.89 -12.53 -7.33
C ASP A 80 13.85 -12.24 -8.51
N ASP A 81 14.72 -13.18 -8.83
CA ASP A 81 15.66 -13.03 -9.94
C ASP A 81 14.97 -12.95 -11.32
N GLU A 82 13.69 -13.34 -11.43
CA GLU A 82 12.93 -13.40 -12.68
C GLU A 82 11.99 -12.20 -12.88
N ALA A 83 11.32 -11.72 -11.83
CA ALA A 83 10.26 -10.73 -11.96
C ALA A 83 10.06 -9.81 -10.73
N LEU A 84 9.36 -8.71 -11.02
CA LEU A 84 8.65 -7.89 -10.05
C LEU A 84 7.23 -8.47 -9.86
N TYR A 85 6.78 -8.54 -8.61
CA TYR A 85 5.42 -8.96 -8.26
C TYR A 85 4.72 -7.87 -7.45
N ILE A 86 3.48 -7.57 -7.84
CA ILE A 86 2.60 -6.64 -7.15
C ILE A 86 1.32 -7.37 -6.73
N GLY A 87 1.07 -7.41 -5.42
CA GLY A 87 -0.17 -7.93 -4.85
C GLY A 87 -1.10 -6.78 -4.49
N LEU A 88 -2.39 -6.95 -4.69
CA LEU A 88 -3.43 -6.00 -4.29
C LEU A 88 -4.53 -6.75 -3.56
N ARG A 89 -4.85 -6.31 -2.35
CA ARG A 89 -6.09 -6.65 -1.65
C ARG A 89 -6.96 -5.42 -1.55
N CYS A 90 -8.23 -5.51 -1.92
CA CYS A 90 -9.16 -4.38 -1.88
C CYS A 90 -10.50 -4.80 -1.29
N LEU A 91 -11.02 -4.00 -0.36
CA LEU A 91 -12.44 -4.06 0.02
C LEU A 91 -13.26 -3.34 -1.05
N ASP A 92 -14.19 -4.05 -1.66
CA ASP A 92 -15.09 -3.53 -2.70
C ASP A 92 -16.29 -4.47 -2.86
N LYS A 93 -17.50 -3.99 -2.60
CA LYS A 93 -18.74 -4.77 -2.76
C LYS A 93 -19.40 -4.56 -4.12
N MET A 94 -18.87 -3.66 -4.93
CA MET A 94 -19.39 -3.27 -6.24
C MET A 94 -18.29 -3.40 -7.29
N GLN A 95 -17.67 -4.58 -7.33
CA GLN A 95 -16.53 -4.88 -8.20
C GLN A 95 -16.92 -4.89 -9.67
N ALA A 96 -16.38 -3.97 -10.46
CA ALA A 96 -16.45 -4.03 -11.90
C ALA A 96 -15.43 -3.12 -12.60
N ASN A 97 -15.09 -3.50 -13.81
CA ASN A 97 -14.49 -2.59 -14.78
C ASN A 97 -15.29 -2.61 -16.09
N PRO A 98 -16.30 -1.74 -16.23
CA PRO A 98 -17.10 -1.66 -17.46
C PRO A 98 -16.40 -0.88 -18.59
N ALA A 99 -15.22 -0.31 -18.33
CA ALA A 99 -14.51 0.47 -19.33
C ALA A 99 -13.92 -0.42 -20.44
N PRO A 100 -13.76 0.11 -21.67
CA PRO A 100 -13.01 -0.57 -22.71
C PRO A 100 -11.53 -0.69 -22.31
N LEU A 101 -10.82 -1.67 -22.90
CA LEU A 101 -9.42 -1.98 -22.55
C LEU A 101 -8.51 -0.73 -22.58
N SER A 102 -8.60 0.11 -23.62
CA SER A 102 -7.79 1.34 -23.75
C SER A 102 -8.04 2.39 -22.66
N ALA A 103 -9.15 2.28 -21.93
CA ALA A 103 -9.53 3.15 -20.82
C ALA A 103 -9.72 2.35 -19.52
N THR A 104 -8.96 1.26 -19.34
CA THR A 104 -9.06 0.36 -18.16
C THR A 104 -9.00 1.13 -16.84
N TYR A 105 -8.28 2.26 -16.77
CA TYR A 105 -8.26 3.14 -15.59
C TYR A 105 -9.63 3.68 -15.16
N ASN A 106 -10.66 3.61 -16.01
CA ASN A 106 -11.97 4.20 -15.77
C ASN A 106 -12.98 3.20 -15.16
N GLY A 107 -12.54 2.42 -14.17
CA GLY A 107 -13.32 1.45 -13.40
C GLY A 107 -12.44 0.93 -12.26
N ASP A 108 -12.72 -0.27 -11.74
CA ASP A 108 -11.81 -0.92 -10.79
C ASP A 108 -10.53 -1.38 -11.50
N ALA A 109 -9.43 -0.71 -11.21
CA ALA A 109 -8.16 -0.90 -11.90
C ALA A 109 -7.00 -0.37 -11.07
N VAL A 110 -5.80 -0.72 -11.49
CA VAL A 110 -4.56 -0.10 -11.05
C VAL A 110 -3.94 0.62 -12.24
N GLU A 111 -3.62 1.90 -12.07
CA GLU A 111 -2.60 2.52 -12.90
C GLU A 111 -1.23 2.30 -12.27
N PHE A 112 -0.34 1.64 -12.98
CA PHE A 112 0.99 1.28 -12.47
C PHE A 112 2.08 2.04 -13.22
N TYR A 113 3.00 2.57 -12.43
CA TYR A 113 4.09 3.42 -12.89
C TYR A 113 5.39 2.77 -12.46
N LEU A 114 6.31 2.57 -13.40
CA LEU A 114 7.60 1.94 -13.12
C LEU A 114 8.71 2.69 -13.85
N ASP A 115 9.80 2.96 -13.16
CA ASP A 115 11.01 3.55 -13.70
C ASP A 115 12.24 2.78 -13.20
N THR A 116 12.90 2.16 -14.17
CA THR A 116 14.08 1.31 -13.98
C THR A 116 15.35 1.96 -14.53
N ARG A 117 15.26 3.22 -14.99
CA ARG A 117 16.41 3.95 -15.54
C ARG A 117 17.52 4.09 -14.49
N PRO A 118 18.80 3.97 -14.88
CA PRO A 118 19.89 4.03 -13.92
C PRO A 118 20.24 5.46 -13.50
N GLY A 119 20.86 5.57 -12.32
CA GLY A 119 21.56 6.79 -11.88
C GLY A 119 20.68 8.04 -11.85
N ALA A 120 21.15 9.13 -12.45
CA ALA A 120 20.45 10.42 -12.47
C ALA A 120 19.23 10.47 -13.40
N ALA A 121 19.07 9.48 -14.29
CA ALA A 121 17.90 9.39 -15.15
C ALA A 121 16.67 8.82 -14.40
N LEU A 122 16.90 8.09 -13.30
CA LEU A 122 15.84 7.61 -12.43
C LEU A 122 14.99 8.77 -11.93
N ARG A 123 13.66 8.66 -12.06
CA ARG A 123 12.69 9.71 -11.75
C ARG A 123 12.90 11.00 -12.55
N GLY A 124 13.37 10.88 -13.80
CA GLY A 124 13.35 11.96 -14.77
C GLY A 124 11.91 12.44 -15.07
N LYS A 125 11.77 13.68 -15.53
CA LYS A 125 10.48 14.30 -15.85
C LYS A 125 9.74 13.61 -17.00
N GLU A 126 10.47 13.19 -18.04
CA GLU A 126 9.87 12.66 -19.24
C GLU A 126 9.75 11.13 -19.19
N TRP A 127 8.66 10.61 -19.74
CA TRP A 127 8.50 9.20 -20.08
C TRP A 127 9.43 8.87 -21.23
N THR A 128 10.44 8.05 -20.98
CA THR A 128 11.45 7.61 -21.95
C THR A 128 11.74 6.13 -21.69
N PRO A 129 12.42 5.39 -22.60
CA PRO A 129 12.72 3.98 -22.38
C PRO A 129 13.29 3.71 -20.98
N GLY A 130 12.79 2.66 -20.33
CA GLY A 130 13.06 2.36 -18.92
C GLY A 130 12.03 2.94 -17.93
N ALA A 131 11.21 3.92 -18.33
CA ALA A 131 10.07 4.43 -17.57
C ALA A 131 8.75 4.18 -18.31
N ILE A 132 7.88 3.37 -17.70
CA ILE A 132 6.62 2.91 -18.30
C ILE A 132 5.42 3.23 -17.41
N HIS A 133 4.27 3.35 -18.06
CA HIS A 133 2.96 3.48 -17.42
C HIS A 133 1.98 2.57 -18.16
N PHE A 134 1.29 1.71 -17.41
CA PHE A 134 0.25 0.83 -17.92
C PHE A 134 -0.90 0.74 -16.93
N TYR A 135 -2.01 0.18 -17.40
CA TYR A 135 -3.19 -0.10 -16.60
C TYR A 135 -3.36 -1.61 -16.51
N TYR A 136 -3.81 -2.09 -15.35
CA TYR A 136 -4.36 -3.43 -15.24
C TYR A 136 -5.62 -3.45 -14.41
N SER A 137 -6.49 -4.41 -14.68
CA SER A 137 -7.71 -4.64 -13.92
C SER A 137 -7.90 -6.13 -13.69
N PRO A 138 -8.40 -6.53 -12.51
CA PRO A 138 -8.86 -7.90 -12.28
C PRO A 138 -10.16 -8.23 -13.03
N PHE A 139 -10.84 -7.25 -13.61
CA PHE A 139 -12.20 -7.41 -14.16
C PHE A 139 -12.36 -6.97 -15.62
N GLU A 140 -13.30 -7.61 -16.30
CA GLU A 140 -13.98 -7.12 -17.52
C GLU A 140 -15.49 -7.15 -17.29
N GLY A 141 -16.13 -5.98 -17.25
CA GLY A 141 -17.45 -5.89 -16.64
C GLY A 141 -17.37 -6.30 -15.17
N ALA A 142 -18.28 -7.16 -14.71
CA ALA A 142 -18.25 -7.75 -13.36
C ALA A 142 -17.58 -9.13 -13.32
N GLU A 143 -17.07 -9.65 -14.45
CA GLU A 143 -16.41 -10.95 -14.49
C GLU A 143 -14.95 -10.82 -14.06
N VAL A 144 -14.47 -11.75 -13.23
CA VAL A 144 -13.04 -11.91 -12.91
C VAL A 144 -12.33 -12.36 -14.19
N LYS A 145 -11.82 -11.39 -14.93
CA LYS A 145 -11.18 -11.57 -16.23
C LYS A 145 -10.04 -10.56 -16.34
N PRO A 146 -8.88 -10.90 -15.74
CA PRO A 146 -7.75 -9.98 -15.68
C PRO A 146 -7.28 -9.52 -17.05
N ARG A 147 -6.94 -8.25 -17.16
CA ARG A 147 -6.50 -7.61 -18.41
C ARG A 147 -5.60 -6.43 -18.14
N TRP A 148 -4.75 -6.09 -19.10
CA TRP A 148 -3.87 -4.93 -19.02
C TRP A 148 -3.62 -4.31 -20.38
N VAL A 149 -3.18 -3.05 -20.36
CA VAL A 149 -2.75 -2.32 -21.56
C VAL A 149 -1.75 -1.25 -21.20
N MET A 150 -0.79 -0.99 -22.10
CA MET A 150 0.06 0.20 -22.00
C MET A 150 -0.77 1.47 -22.09
N ARG A 151 -0.37 2.51 -21.37
CA ARG A 151 -0.97 3.82 -21.56
C ARG A 151 -0.70 4.34 -22.97
N ASP A 152 -1.70 4.94 -23.58
CA ASP A 152 -1.57 5.65 -24.86
C ASP A 152 -0.96 7.06 -24.69
N ARG A 153 -0.45 7.61 -25.80
CA ARG A 153 0.00 9.01 -25.92
C ARG A 153 1.13 9.42 -24.96
N ILE A 154 2.01 8.49 -24.62
CA ILE A 154 3.31 8.75 -24.00
C ILE A 154 4.42 8.14 -24.85
N ALA A 155 5.67 8.57 -24.69
CA ALA A 155 6.76 8.11 -25.57
C ALA A 155 7.03 6.59 -25.47
N THR A 156 6.56 5.94 -24.40
CA THR A 156 6.70 4.50 -24.17
C THR A 156 5.41 3.71 -24.46
N SER A 157 4.40 4.31 -25.09
CA SER A 157 3.11 3.64 -25.42
C SER A 157 3.26 2.40 -26.29
N ASP A 158 4.24 2.38 -27.18
CA ASP A 158 4.49 1.26 -28.11
C ASP A 158 5.38 0.17 -27.50
N THR A 159 5.70 0.26 -26.20
CA THR A 159 6.50 -0.76 -25.51
C THR A 159 5.71 -2.07 -25.43
N VAL A 160 6.27 -3.15 -25.96
CA VAL A 160 5.67 -4.49 -25.88
C VAL A 160 6.28 -5.25 -24.71
N LEU A 161 5.53 -5.36 -23.61
CA LEU A 161 5.92 -6.19 -22.46
C LEU A 161 5.63 -7.67 -22.75
N LYS A 162 6.59 -8.53 -22.42
CA LYS A 162 6.51 -9.99 -22.59
C LYS A 162 6.42 -10.68 -21.23
N GLY A 163 5.64 -11.76 -21.19
CA GLY A 163 5.50 -12.61 -20.00
C GLY A 163 4.80 -11.93 -18.82
N VAL A 164 4.02 -10.89 -19.08
CA VAL A 164 3.14 -10.29 -18.05
C VAL A 164 2.05 -11.30 -17.72
N GLU A 165 1.88 -11.59 -16.44
CA GLU A 165 0.84 -12.49 -15.93
C GLU A 165 0.01 -11.72 -14.90
N ILE A 166 -1.31 -11.93 -14.94
CA ILE A 166 -2.25 -11.33 -13.99
C ILE A 166 -3.24 -12.39 -13.58
N ALA A 167 -3.41 -12.56 -12.27
CA ALA A 167 -4.38 -13.46 -11.69
C ALA A 167 -5.20 -12.69 -10.67
N ALA A 168 -6.48 -13.04 -10.54
CA ALA A 168 -7.36 -12.39 -9.59
C ALA A 168 -8.39 -13.37 -9.06
N SER A 169 -8.85 -13.09 -7.85
CA SER A 169 -9.99 -13.76 -7.24
C SER A 169 -10.86 -12.72 -6.53
N SER A 170 -12.14 -13.03 -6.35
CA SER A 170 -13.03 -12.15 -5.62
C SER A 170 -14.09 -12.89 -4.83
N ASP A 171 -14.67 -12.18 -3.87
CA ASP A 171 -15.80 -12.61 -3.05
C ASP A 171 -16.79 -11.45 -2.86
N ALA A 172 -17.73 -11.59 -1.92
CA ALA A 172 -18.78 -10.60 -1.68
C ALA A 172 -18.30 -9.31 -1.00
N ASP A 173 -17.10 -9.31 -0.41
CA ASP A 173 -16.55 -8.20 0.35
C ASP A 173 -15.36 -7.52 -0.35
N GLY A 174 -14.75 -8.16 -1.34
CA GLY A 174 -13.63 -7.58 -2.06
C GLY A 174 -12.98 -8.50 -3.08
N TYR A 175 -11.76 -8.14 -3.44
CA TYR A 175 -10.95 -8.89 -4.39
C TYR A 175 -9.46 -8.88 -4.04
N GLU A 176 -8.79 -9.90 -4.53
CA GLU A 176 -7.33 -10.02 -4.55
C GLU A 176 -6.85 -10.09 -6.01
N CYS A 177 -5.73 -9.44 -6.30
CA CYS A 177 -5.14 -9.39 -7.63
C CYS A 177 -3.62 -9.46 -7.51
N GLU A 178 -3.02 -10.28 -8.35
CA GLU A 178 -1.57 -10.45 -8.46
C GLU A 178 -1.14 -10.06 -9.86
N PHE A 179 -0.04 -9.31 -9.95
CA PHE A 179 0.56 -8.89 -11.19
C PHE A 179 2.05 -9.25 -11.20
N LYS A 180 2.50 -9.93 -12.26
CA LYS A 180 3.90 -10.31 -12.48
C LYS A 180 4.45 -9.60 -13.71
N LEU A 181 5.63 -9.01 -13.55
CA LEU A 181 6.36 -8.32 -14.61
C LEU A 181 7.81 -8.81 -14.68
N PRO A 182 8.16 -9.62 -15.69
CA PRO A 182 9.51 -10.13 -15.84
C PRO A 182 10.56 -9.02 -16.03
N TRP A 183 11.71 -9.16 -15.36
CA TRP A 183 12.85 -8.24 -15.47
C TRP A 183 13.45 -8.22 -16.87
N ALA A 184 13.24 -9.27 -17.67
CA ALA A 184 13.67 -9.35 -19.07
C ALA A 184 13.11 -8.20 -19.95
N ASN A 185 12.07 -7.49 -19.50
CA ASN A 185 11.54 -6.30 -20.16
C ASN A 185 12.40 -5.03 -19.93
N PHE A 186 13.38 -5.07 -19.03
CA PHE A 186 14.21 -3.94 -18.61
C PHE A 186 15.70 -4.30 -18.69
N PRO A 187 16.29 -4.38 -19.90
CA PRO A 187 17.66 -4.87 -20.09
C PRO A 187 18.75 -3.99 -19.44
N GLU A 188 18.43 -2.72 -19.14
CA GLU A 188 19.34 -1.80 -18.44
C GLU A 188 19.24 -1.89 -16.91
N PHE A 189 18.29 -2.67 -16.39
CA PHE A 189 18.11 -2.89 -14.97
C PHE A 189 18.64 -4.26 -14.55
N SER A 190 19.45 -4.28 -13.51
CA SER A 190 19.98 -5.52 -12.92
C SER A 190 19.32 -5.74 -11.56
N PRO A 191 18.32 -6.65 -11.47
CA PRO A 191 17.70 -6.97 -10.19
C PRO A 191 18.73 -7.64 -9.29
N LYS A 192 18.93 -7.06 -8.11
CA LYS A 192 19.79 -7.58 -7.04
C LYS A 192 19.45 -6.87 -5.74
N LEU A 193 19.89 -7.45 -4.62
CA LEU A 193 19.80 -6.81 -3.32
C LEU A 193 20.44 -5.41 -3.35
N GLY A 194 19.71 -4.42 -2.83
CA GLY A 194 20.10 -3.01 -2.81
C GLY A 194 19.87 -2.26 -4.12
N ALA A 195 19.35 -2.91 -5.17
CA ALA A 195 18.97 -2.22 -6.39
C ALA A 195 17.79 -1.28 -6.11
N VAL A 196 17.89 -0.05 -6.63
CA VAL A 196 16.85 0.97 -6.49
C VAL A 196 16.16 1.17 -7.82
N LEU A 197 14.83 1.11 -7.79
CA LEU A 197 13.95 1.52 -8.88
C LEU A 197 12.97 2.57 -8.35
N ALA A 198 12.14 3.14 -9.20
CA ALA A 198 11.03 3.97 -8.77
C ALA A 198 9.71 3.40 -9.27
N LEU A 199 8.69 3.45 -8.41
CA LEU A 199 7.36 3.03 -8.77
C LEU A 199 6.30 3.88 -8.08
N ASP A 200 5.09 3.79 -8.61
CA ASP A 200 3.88 4.19 -7.91
C ASP A 200 2.74 3.27 -8.34
N ALA A 201 1.72 3.17 -7.50
CA ALA A 201 0.50 2.43 -7.80
C ALA A 201 -0.69 3.33 -7.47
N GLU A 202 -1.52 3.60 -8.47
CA GLU A 202 -2.79 4.30 -8.31
C GLU A 202 -3.92 3.28 -8.33
N LEU A 203 -4.66 3.17 -7.23
CA LEU A 203 -5.90 2.39 -7.19
C LEU A 203 -7.04 3.27 -7.71
N CYS A 204 -7.69 2.82 -8.78
CA CYS A 204 -8.92 3.38 -9.31
C CYS A 204 -10.10 2.57 -8.80
N SER A 205 -11.13 3.24 -8.27
CA SER A 205 -12.37 2.59 -7.82
C SER A 205 -13.57 3.09 -8.63
N GLY A 206 -14.41 2.16 -9.08
CA GLY A 206 -15.53 2.36 -9.99
C GLY A 206 -16.92 2.23 -9.37
N ASP A 207 -17.10 1.56 -8.24
CA ASP A 207 -18.44 1.28 -7.65
C ASP A 207 -19.41 0.62 -8.66
N GLY A 208 -18.92 -0.36 -9.44
CA GLY A 208 -19.72 -1.09 -10.43
C GLY A 208 -19.92 -0.32 -11.75
N LYS A 209 -19.36 0.88 -11.86
CA LYS A 209 -19.51 1.82 -12.97
C LYS A 209 -18.15 2.41 -13.36
N LEU A 210 -18.15 3.59 -13.98
CA LEU A 210 -16.92 4.32 -14.29
C LEU A 210 -16.26 4.86 -13.02
N ARG A 211 -14.95 5.12 -13.09
CA ARG A 211 -14.14 5.55 -11.95
C ARG A 211 -14.78 6.73 -11.20
N VAL A 212 -14.92 6.58 -9.89
CA VAL A 212 -15.42 7.59 -8.96
C VAL A 212 -14.35 8.07 -7.97
N ASP A 213 -13.28 7.30 -7.82
CA ASP A 213 -12.22 7.58 -6.85
C ASP A 213 -10.86 7.10 -7.35
N ARG A 214 -9.80 7.70 -6.81
CA ARG A 214 -8.40 7.36 -7.10
C ARG A 214 -7.49 7.72 -5.93
N THR A 215 -6.61 6.80 -5.55
CA THR A 215 -5.62 6.97 -4.48
C THR A 215 -4.26 6.41 -4.87
N PHE A 216 -3.18 6.91 -4.27
CA PHE A 216 -1.78 6.65 -4.68
C PHE A 216 -0.96 6.04 -3.56
N ALA A 217 -0.13 5.04 -3.83
CA ALA A 217 0.76 4.43 -2.83
C ALA A 217 1.89 5.36 -2.36
N TYR A 218 2.60 6.01 -3.29
CA TYR A 218 3.78 6.82 -2.97
C TYR A 218 3.70 8.24 -3.51
N GLY A 219 3.27 8.37 -4.76
CA GLY A 219 3.32 9.62 -5.49
C GLY A 219 2.07 10.45 -5.27
N SER A 220 1.52 10.96 -6.36
CA SER A 220 0.42 11.92 -6.38
C SER A 220 -0.25 11.87 -7.76
N PRO A 221 -1.31 12.66 -8.01
CA PRO A 221 -1.84 12.82 -9.36
C PRO A 221 -0.80 13.20 -10.43
N LEU A 222 0.34 13.76 -10.02
CA LEU A 222 1.45 14.08 -10.90
C LEU A 222 2.19 12.85 -11.46
N SER A 223 2.02 11.67 -10.84
CA SER A 223 2.54 10.38 -11.34
C SER A 223 1.98 10.06 -12.72
N VAL A 224 0.76 10.52 -13.03
CA VAL A 224 0.16 10.47 -14.38
C VAL A 224 1.02 11.23 -15.41
N GLN A 225 1.68 12.32 -15.03
CA GLN A 225 2.35 13.19 -15.99
C GLN A 225 3.84 12.88 -16.10
N GLN A 226 4.49 12.49 -15.00
CA GLN A 226 5.93 12.34 -14.97
C GLN A 226 6.43 11.28 -13.98
N PRO A 227 7.45 10.49 -14.34
CA PRO A 227 8.12 9.56 -13.41
C PRO A 227 8.72 10.24 -12.17
N ALA A 228 9.02 11.54 -12.25
CA ALA A 228 9.54 12.33 -11.12
C ALA A 228 8.67 12.27 -9.86
N SER A 229 7.37 12.01 -9.98
CA SER A 229 6.44 11.89 -8.85
C SER A 229 6.48 10.53 -8.13
N GLN A 230 7.11 9.51 -8.73
CA GLN A 230 7.15 8.15 -8.18
C GLN A 230 7.97 8.05 -6.88
N GLY A 231 7.70 7.02 -6.06
CA GLY A 231 8.52 6.70 -4.89
C GLY A 231 9.76 5.90 -5.31
N LYS A 232 10.94 6.19 -4.75
CA LYS A 232 12.08 5.26 -4.86
C LYS A 232 11.82 4.07 -3.95
N VAL A 233 12.00 2.87 -4.45
CA VAL A 233 11.92 1.63 -3.68
C VAL A 233 13.19 0.81 -3.87
N GLU A 234 13.52 0.02 -2.87
CA GLU A 234 14.74 -0.80 -2.86
C GLU A 234 14.40 -2.29 -2.79
N LEU A 235 15.10 -3.08 -3.60
CA LEU A 235 15.04 -4.54 -3.58
C LEU A 235 15.78 -5.05 -2.35
N VAL A 236 15.06 -5.62 -1.38
CA VAL A 236 15.64 -6.12 -0.12
C VAL A 236 15.36 -7.60 0.06
N LYS A 237 16.15 -8.27 0.91
CA LYS A 237 15.98 -9.70 1.19
C LYS A 237 14.69 -9.96 1.98
N ALA A 238 14.46 -9.17 3.02
CA ALA A 238 13.30 -9.30 3.88
C ALA A 238 13.00 -7.92 4.48
N PHE A 239 11.79 -7.78 5.01
CA PHE A 239 11.43 -6.61 5.78
C PHE A 239 12.15 -6.61 7.14
N ASP A 240 12.87 -5.53 7.47
CA ASP A 240 13.47 -5.30 8.77
C ASP A 240 12.73 -4.16 9.50
N PRO A 241 12.24 -4.36 10.75
CA PRO A 241 11.63 -3.29 11.54
C PRO A 241 12.47 -2.02 11.68
N ASP A 242 13.81 -2.11 11.65
CA ASP A 242 14.67 -0.93 11.73
C ASP A 242 14.58 -0.04 10.47
N TYR A 243 14.11 -0.58 9.34
CA TYR A 243 13.79 0.20 8.12
C TYR A 243 12.61 1.16 8.31
N LEU A 244 11.76 0.97 9.33
CA LEU A 244 10.59 1.82 9.56
C LEU A 244 10.92 3.27 9.88
N SER A 245 12.16 3.56 10.28
CA SER A 245 12.68 4.92 10.40
C SER A 245 12.70 5.66 9.04
N VAL A 246 12.79 4.93 7.93
CA VAL A 246 12.84 5.45 6.55
C VAL A 246 11.53 5.22 5.81
N VAL A 247 11.00 4.00 5.84
CA VAL A 247 9.82 3.60 5.03
C VAL A 247 8.50 3.61 5.82
N GLY A 248 8.56 3.90 7.12
CA GLY A 248 7.39 3.99 8.00
C GLY A 248 6.25 4.85 7.47
N PRO A 249 6.49 6.04 6.87
CA PRO A 249 5.42 6.86 6.30
C PRO A 249 4.59 6.18 5.20
N ALA A 250 5.18 5.25 4.42
CA ALA A 250 4.44 4.52 3.38
C ALA A 250 3.71 3.28 3.95
N SER A 251 4.26 2.66 5.01
CA SER A 251 3.65 1.50 5.67
C SER A 251 2.55 1.87 6.66
N PHE A 252 2.68 3.01 7.33
CA PHE A 252 1.76 3.54 8.34
C PHE A 252 1.22 4.91 7.89
N PRO A 253 0.50 4.98 6.76
CA PRO A 253 -0.10 6.24 6.34
C PRO A 253 -1.02 6.77 7.45
N PHE A 254 -0.97 8.08 7.63
CA PHE A 254 -1.63 8.80 8.69
C PHE A 254 -2.52 9.89 8.10
N TRP A 255 -3.77 9.93 8.55
CA TRP A 255 -4.77 10.91 8.16
C TRP A 255 -5.28 11.67 9.38
N VAL A 256 -5.52 12.96 9.18
CA VAL A 256 -6.22 13.81 10.14
C VAL A 256 -7.26 14.60 9.38
N ASP A 257 -8.53 14.40 9.71
CA ASP A 257 -9.65 15.10 9.09
C ASP A 257 -10.73 15.44 10.10
N THR A 258 -11.66 16.31 9.69
CA THR A 258 -12.92 16.55 10.39
C THR A 258 -14.01 15.99 9.49
N PRO A 259 -14.52 14.77 9.73
CA PRO A 259 -15.53 14.16 8.88
C PRO A 259 -16.76 15.06 8.72
N TRP A 260 -17.32 15.13 7.51
CA TRP A 260 -18.46 16.01 7.19
C TRP A 260 -19.74 15.64 7.93
N VAL A 261 -19.94 14.34 8.18
CA VAL A 261 -21.13 13.81 8.84
C VAL A 261 -20.70 13.25 10.19
N GLN A 262 -21.17 13.87 11.26
CA GLN A 262 -20.91 13.42 12.63
C GLN A 262 -22.22 13.48 13.42
N PRO A 263 -22.55 12.42 14.20
CA PRO A 263 -23.78 12.39 14.99
C PRO A 263 -23.73 13.31 16.22
N GLU A 264 -22.53 13.76 16.59
CA GLU A 264 -22.25 14.56 17.77
C GLU A 264 -21.60 15.90 17.39
N ARG A 265 -21.19 16.68 18.40
CA ARG A 265 -20.40 17.91 18.19
C ARG A 265 -19.12 17.59 17.42
N ALA A 266 -18.78 18.46 16.46
CA ALA A 266 -17.65 18.30 15.57
C ALA A 266 -16.36 17.85 16.30
N GLN A 267 -15.89 16.67 15.91
CA GLN A 267 -14.62 16.08 16.32
C GLN A 267 -13.66 16.08 15.14
N VAL A 268 -12.37 16.25 15.44
CA VAL A 268 -11.29 15.85 14.56
C VAL A 268 -11.03 14.36 14.77
N GLN A 269 -10.75 13.65 13.68
CA GLN A 269 -10.39 12.24 13.68
C GLN A 269 -8.99 12.06 13.11
N ALA A 270 -8.16 11.33 13.84
CA ALA A 270 -6.87 10.82 13.40
C ALA A 270 -7.00 9.34 13.09
N VAL A 271 -6.48 8.89 11.94
CA VAL A 271 -6.46 7.47 11.54
C VAL A 271 -5.06 7.09 11.09
N VAL A 272 -4.50 6.03 11.65
CA VAL A 272 -3.23 5.43 11.21
C VAL A 272 -3.52 4.03 10.71
N ALA A 273 -3.14 3.70 9.48
CA ALA A 273 -3.22 2.30 9.03
C ALA A 273 -2.12 1.46 9.67
N ILE A 274 -2.46 0.21 10.02
CA ILE A 274 -1.51 -0.78 10.51
C ILE A 274 -1.42 -1.90 9.47
N PRO A 275 -0.26 -2.09 8.81
CA PRO A 275 -0.10 -3.11 7.80
C PRO A 275 -0.12 -4.52 8.40
N PRO A 276 -0.56 -5.55 7.64
CA PRO A 276 -0.75 -6.92 8.14
C PRO A 276 0.46 -7.50 8.87
N ALA A 277 1.67 -7.27 8.37
CA ALA A 277 2.90 -7.79 8.96
C ALA A 277 3.20 -7.26 10.37
N PHE A 278 2.47 -6.26 10.86
CA PHE A 278 2.73 -5.57 12.11
C PHE A 278 1.59 -5.60 13.12
N THR A 279 0.46 -6.23 12.80
CA THR A 279 -0.70 -6.30 13.70
C THR A 279 -0.34 -6.95 15.04
N GLU A 280 0.57 -7.93 15.03
CA GLU A 280 1.05 -8.59 16.24
C GLU A 280 2.16 -7.83 16.96
N ILE A 281 2.86 -6.92 16.28
CA ILE A 281 4.03 -6.21 16.82
C ILE A 281 3.63 -4.87 17.44
N VAL A 282 2.72 -4.13 16.79
CA VAL A 282 2.23 -2.83 17.28
C VAL A 282 1.48 -3.05 18.58
N GLY A 283 1.92 -2.36 19.63
CA GLY A 283 1.27 -2.37 20.93
C GLY A 283 0.49 -1.10 21.22
N GLN A 284 0.97 0.03 20.70
CA GLN A 284 0.40 1.34 20.99
C GLN A 284 0.57 2.29 19.80
N VAL A 285 -0.43 3.12 19.56
CA VAL A 285 -0.34 4.29 18.69
C VAL A 285 -0.73 5.53 19.49
N GLU A 286 0.09 6.56 19.42
CA GLU A 286 -0.12 7.85 20.09
C GLU A 286 -0.18 8.98 19.06
N ILE A 287 -1.26 9.74 19.06
CA ILE A 287 -1.37 10.98 18.27
C ILE A 287 -0.82 12.13 19.11
N ARG A 288 0.21 12.80 18.59
CA ARG A 288 0.89 13.91 19.25
C ARG A 288 0.51 15.20 18.53
N ILE A 289 -0.04 16.14 19.27
CA ILE A 289 -0.37 17.47 18.78
C ILE A 289 0.78 18.40 19.12
N HIS A 290 1.27 19.11 18.11
CA HIS A 290 2.40 20.02 18.18
C HIS A 290 1.93 21.45 17.93
N ASP A 291 2.51 22.41 18.64
CA ASP A 291 2.40 23.82 18.27
C ASP A 291 3.28 24.16 17.05
N THR A 292 3.25 25.41 16.59
CA THR A 292 4.05 25.87 15.44
C THR A 292 5.56 25.84 15.65
N GLU A 293 6.04 25.66 16.89
CA GLU A 293 7.46 25.50 17.23
C GLU A 293 7.87 24.02 17.28
N GLY A 294 6.92 23.10 17.07
CA GLY A 294 7.14 21.66 17.08
C GLY A 294 7.07 21.02 18.47
N LYS A 295 6.76 21.79 19.52
CA LYS A 295 6.63 21.26 20.87
C LYS A 295 5.32 20.49 21.00
N VAL A 296 5.40 19.28 21.56
CA VAL A 296 4.22 18.45 21.86
C VAL A 296 3.42 19.12 22.98
N VAL A 297 2.19 19.55 22.68
CA VAL A 297 1.26 20.16 23.65
C VAL A 297 0.24 19.15 24.19
N LYS A 298 -0.03 18.08 23.43
CA LYS A 298 -0.94 17.00 23.84
C LYS A 298 -0.51 15.68 23.22
N THR A 299 -0.67 14.59 23.97
CA THR A 299 -0.61 13.22 23.45
C THR A 299 -1.96 12.57 23.70
N ILE A 300 -2.51 11.92 22.67
CA ILE A 300 -3.83 11.29 22.66
C ILE A 300 -3.62 9.82 22.28
N PRO A 301 -3.98 8.85 23.13
CA PRO A 301 -3.91 7.44 22.75
C PRO A 301 -4.93 7.14 21.64
N ALA A 302 -4.52 6.34 20.67
CA ALA A 302 -5.41 5.84 19.62
C ALA A 302 -5.88 4.41 19.94
N GLU A 303 -7.15 4.13 19.69
CA GLU A 303 -7.75 2.80 19.79
C GLU A 303 -7.42 2.00 18.54
N ILE A 304 -6.84 0.80 18.71
CA ILE A 304 -6.56 -0.12 17.61
C ILE A 304 -7.79 -0.99 17.36
N GLU A 305 -8.33 -0.95 16.15
CA GLU A 305 -9.47 -1.77 15.73
C GLU A 305 -9.18 -2.51 14.42
N ALA A 306 -9.74 -3.70 14.29
CA ALA A 306 -9.86 -4.41 13.03
C ALA A 306 -11.19 -4.05 12.35
N PHE A 307 -11.22 -4.03 11.02
CA PHE A 307 -12.43 -3.78 10.24
C PHE A 307 -12.47 -4.66 8.99
N GLY A 308 -13.59 -4.67 8.26
CA GLY A 308 -13.79 -5.54 7.10
C GLY A 308 -14.26 -6.94 7.48
N PRO A 309 -14.17 -7.91 6.56
CA PRO A 309 -14.59 -9.29 6.80
C PRO A 309 -13.83 -9.95 7.95
N LYS A 310 -14.43 -10.97 8.54
CA LYS A 310 -13.77 -11.80 9.56
C LYS A 310 -12.49 -12.40 8.96
N ASP A 311 -11.41 -12.38 9.73
CA ASP A 311 -10.07 -12.84 9.33
C ASP A 311 -9.39 -11.98 8.24
N SER A 312 -9.98 -10.83 7.86
CA SER A 312 -9.32 -9.86 7.00
C SER A 312 -8.20 -9.13 7.76
N SER A 313 -7.10 -8.81 7.07
CA SER A 313 -5.92 -8.19 7.69
C SER A 313 -5.99 -6.65 7.71
N PHE A 314 -7.19 -6.07 7.79
CA PHE A 314 -7.39 -4.62 7.81
C PHE A 314 -7.46 -4.11 9.25
N VAL A 315 -6.43 -3.39 9.67
CA VAL A 315 -6.30 -2.86 11.04
C VAL A 315 -5.91 -1.39 10.99
N ARG A 316 -6.52 -0.57 11.86
CA ARG A 316 -6.20 0.85 12.01
C ARG A 316 -6.17 1.26 13.46
N ALA A 317 -5.49 2.36 13.75
CA ALA A 317 -5.56 3.05 15.03
C ALA A 317 -6.31 4.38 14.85
N ILE A 318 -7.28 4.67 15.73
CA ILE A 318 -8.10 5.89 15.65
C ILE A 318 -8.03 6.68 16.95
N ALA A 319 -7.83 7.98 16.85
CA ALA A 319 -8.06 8.92 17.95
C ALA A 319 -9.04 10.01 17.52
N ARG A 320 -9.81 10.52 18.48
CA ARG A 320 -10.75 11.64 18.28
C ARG A 320 -10.60 12.67 19.38
N TRP A 321 -10.82 13.94 19.02
CA TRP A 321 -10.82 15.06 19.97
C TRP A 321 -11.71 16.19 19.46
N SER A 322 -12.10 17.11 20.34
CA SER A 322 -12.99 18.21 19.97
C SER A 322 -12.28 19.16 19.01
N ILE A 323 -13.00 19.65 17.98
CA ILE A 323 -12.46 20.69 17.09
C ILE A 323 -12.09 21.98 17.85
N ASP A 324 -12.69 22.19 19.02
CA ASP A 324 -12.43 23.35 19.87
C ASP A 324 -11.15 23.23 20.72
N ASP A 325 -10.56 22.03 20.81
CA ASP A 325 -9.36 21.81 21.63
C ASP A 325 -8.11 22.47 21.03
N PHE A 326 -8.09 22.66 19.70
CA PHE A 326 -6.95 23.20 18.96
C PHE A 326 -7.41 24.14 17.86
N ALA A 327 -6.97 25.39 17.92
CA ALA A 327 -7.32 26.38 16.91
C ALA A 327 -6.77 25.99 15.52
N PRO A 328 -7.56 26.15 14.44
CA PRO A 328 -7.09 25.86 13.08
C PRO A 328 -5.80 26.60 12.72
N ASN A 329 -4.92 25.97 11.94
CA ASN A 329 -3.66 26.52 11.44
C ASN A 329 -2.60 26.88 12.50
N THR A 330 -2.79 26.50 13.77
CA THR A 330 -1.81 26.75 14.85
C THR A 330 -1.18 25.48 15.42
N TYR A 331 -1.69 24.32 15.02
CA TYR A 331 -1.21 23.02 15.46
C TYR A 331 -1.08 22.07 14.27
N PHE A 332 -0.20 21.09 14.41
CA PHE A 332 -0.11 19.94 13.51
C PHE A 332 0.00 18.64 14.32
N ALA A 333 -0.34 17.51 13.71
CA ALA A 333 -0.30 16.21 14.36
C ALA A 333 0.82 15.33 13.79
N THR A 334 1.41 14.50 14.65
CA THR A 334 2.19 13.32 14.26
C THR A 334 1.61 12.09 14.96
N ALA A 335 1.89 10.91 14.44
CA ALA A 335 1.58 9.65 15.11
C ALA A 335 2.87 8.91 15.46
N ARG A 336 3.06 8.57 16.73
CA ARG A 336 4.08 7.61 17.17
C ARG A 336 3.47 6.23 17.18
N ILE A 337 4.10 5.30 16.47
CA ILE A 337 3.76 3.89 16.46
C ILE A 337 4.82 3.15 17.28
N ALA A 338 4.40 2.46 18.33
CA ALA A 338 5.28 1.74 19.24
C ALA A 338 4.93 0.24 19.28
N ALA A 339 5.96 -0.58 19.42
CA ALA A 339 5.82 -2.00 19.65
C ALA A 339 5.19 -2.29 21.02
N ARG A 340 4.75 -3.53 21.26
CA ARG A 340 4.30 -3.99 22.59
C ARG A 340 5.36 -3.85 23.69
N THR A 341 6.63 -3.70 23.32
CA THR A 341 7.75 -3.42 24.23
C THR A 341 8.00 -1.93 24.47
N ASP A 342 7.10 -1.04 23.99
CA ASP A 342 7.21 0.42 24.00
C ASP A 342 8.38 1.00 23.15
N LYS A 343 9.13 0.15 22.42
CA LYS A 343 10.10 0.60 21.41
C LYS A 343 9.33 1.33 20.31
N THR A 344 9.66 2.60 20.07
CA THR A 344 9.14 3.33 18.91
C THR A 344 9.59 2.63 17.63
N LEU A 345 8.62 2.21 16.83
CA LEU A 345 8.84 1.62 15.51
C LEU A 345 9.03 2.71 14.46
N THR A 346 8.15 3.72 14.47
CA THR A 346 8.25 4.90 13.60
C THR A 346 7.44 6.06 14.15
N THR A 347 7.70 7.25 13.62
CA THR A 347 6.85 8.44 13.77
C THR A 347 6.47 8.94 12.39
N VAL A 348 5.18 9.15 12.15
CA VAL A 348 4.65 9.58 10.85
C VAL A 348 3.87 10.87 10.99
N ALA A 349 3.79 11.63 9.90
CA ALA A 349 2.97 12.83 9.78
C ALA A 349 1.95 12.64 8.66
N PRO A 350 0.83 13.40 8.65
CA PRO A 350 -0.15 13.30 7.59
C PRO A 350 0.47 13.58 6.22
N ARG A 351 0.06 12.82 5.21
CA ARG A 351 0.64 12.94 3.89
C ARG A 351 0.27 14.29 3.26
N MET A 352 1.27 14.97 2.70
CA MET A 352 1.09 16.22 1.97
C MET A 352 0.68 15.99 0.51
N VAL A 353 -0.26 15.07 0.26
CA VAL A 353 -0.78 14.74 -1.06
C VAL A 353 -2.29 14.58 -0.97
N ALA A 354 -3.04 15.13 -1.93
CA ALA A 354 -4.47 14.84 -2.06
C ALA A 354 -4.64 13.37 -2.48
N GLU A 355 -5.03 12.51 -1.53
CA GLU A 355 -5.14 11.07 -1.77
C GLU A 355 -6.46 10.62 -2.38
N ALA A 356 -7.47 11.49 -2.46
CA ALA A 356 -8.74 11.17 -3.10
C ALA A 356 -9.21 12.36 -3.93
N ILE A 357 -9.24 12.20 -5.24
CA ILE A 357 -9.90 13.15 -6.14
C ILE A 357 -11.17 12.46 -6.65
N VAL A 358 -12.32 12.87 -6.11
CA VAL A 358 -13.60 12.60 -6.77
C VAL A 358 -13.60 13.38 -8.07
N GLN A 359 -13.51 12.70 -9.22
CA GLN A 359 -13.77 13.36 -10.50
C GLN A 359 -15.26 13.71 -10.57
N GLY A 360 -15.57 15.00 -10.51
CA GLY A 360 -16.94 15.52 -10.64
C GLY A 360 -17.52 16.04 -9.32
N ARG A 361 -17.36 17.35 -9.10
CA ARG A 361 -18.47 18.18 -8.62
C ARG A 361 -18.94 19.03 -9.78
#